data_AF-A0A8X6FJ06-F1
#
_entry.id   AF-A0A8X6FJ06-F1
#
_cell.length_a   1.000
_cell.length_b   1.000
_cell.length_c   1.000
_cell.angle_alpha   90.00
_cell.angle_beta   90.00
_cell.angle_gamma   90.00
#
_symmetry.space_group_name_H-M   'P 1'
#
loop_
_entity.id
_entity.type
_entity.pdbx_description
1 polymer ?
#
loop_
_entity_poly.entity_id
_entity_poly.type
_entity_poly.pdbx_seq_one_letter_code
_entity_poly.pdbx_strand_id
1 'polypeptide(L)'
;MTHRGGGTAILVKNSIAHRSIHIHTTSVEVTAIVLEDQPLRTTICSLYKPPTSSNNSCISDLLKIFRNRSQCLIVGDFNARHNTWSPNSSNNPAGPELARFVRSSGFLLTAPNGPTRTPARGRSSTIDFGLSCGINDITAEAIPDLSSDHEPVHFVIATTSSTPFKQNCKTFTNWNKFQDLISSSKPGNPPITNSTDIDQAINYFNSQIHTAINQSSKFKPIINQLANIPHATRIKIKEKNRLRKLWQITQYPPIKAEVNRLQRSIRTDLKSVKEHITHDGEEASGGRWISNIIFTLGTFFLSQNIIMSGRGKGGKVKGKSKTRSSRAGLQFPVGRIHRLLRKGNYAERVGAGAPVYLTAVLEYLAAEVFELEGNAARVNKKTRIIPRHLQLAIRNDEELNKLLSGVTIAQGGVLPNIQAVLLPKKREKKA
;
A
#
# COMPACT_ATOMS: atom_id res chain seq x y z
N MET A 1 -31.41 -39.01 -12.03
CA MET A 1 -30.76 -37.69 -12.18
C MET A 1 -29.43 -37.76 -11.46
N THR A 2 -28.34 -37.99 -12.20
CA THR A 2 -27.01 -38.28 -11.66
C THR A 2 -26.35 -37.01 -11.11
N HIS A 3 -26.08 -36.98 -9.81
CA HIS A 3 -25.32 -35.95 -9.12
C HIS A 3 -23.98 -35.71 -9.83
N ARG A 4 -23.83 -34.54 -10.47
CA ARG A 4 -22.52 -34.08 -10.96
C ARG A 4 -21.74 -33.57 -9.75
N GLY A 5 -20.68 -34.28 -9.40
CA GLY A 5 -19.74 -33.87 -8.35
C GLY A 5 -19.01 -32.60 -8.75
N GLY A 6 -19.24 -31.54 -7.98
CA GLY A 6 -18.71 -30.20 -8.12
C GLY A 6 -19.48 -29.35 -7.14
N GLY A 7 -18.80 -28.71 -6.20
CA GLY A 7 -19.46 -27.91 -5.18
C GLY A 7 -18.46 -27.06 -4.43
N THR A 8 -18.89 -25.87 -4.03
CA THR A 8 -18.12 -25.00 -3.15
C THR A 8 -18.73 -25.04 -1.75
N ALA A 9 -17.89 -24.91 -0.73
CA ALA A 9 -18.31 -24.78 0.64
C ALA A 9 -17.40 -23.78 1.36
N ILE A 10 -17.96 -23.07 2.34
CA ILE A 10 -17.21 -22.20 3.23
C ILE A 10 -17.48 -22.67 4.66
N LEU A 11 -16.42 -23.06 5.36
CA LEU A 11 -16.46 -23.32 6.79
C LEU A 11 -15.97 -22.08 7.54
N VAL A 12 -16.80 -21.57 8.46
CA VAL A 12 -16.49 -20.36 9.25
C VAL A 12 -16.37 -20.73 10.72
N LYS A 13 -15.34 -20.22 11.39
CA LYS A 13 -15.20 -20.37 12.84
C LYS A 13 -16.34 -19.63 13.55
N ASN A 14 -16.98 -20.27 14.54
CA ASN A 14 -18.14 -19.71 15.27
C ASN A 14 -17.94 -18.32 15.86
N SER A 15 -16.69 -17.91 16.13
CA SER A 15 -16.36 -16.59 16.68
C SER A 15 -16.37 -15.46 15.65
N ILE A 16 -16.68 -15.73 14.38
CA ILE A 16 -16.67 -14.73 13.30
C ILE A 16 -18.12 -14.44 12.90
N ALA A 17 -18.59 -13.21 13.13
CA ALA A 17 -19.91 -12.79 12.68
C ALA A 17 -19.97 -12.70 11.15
N HIS A 18 -20.93 -13.42 10.55
CA HIS A 18 -21.06 -13.52 9.11
C HIS A 18 -22.49 -13.83 8.68
N ARG A 19 -22.79 -13.53 7.42
CA ARG A 19 -24.06 -13.85 6.77
C ARG A 19 -23.83 -14.48 5.40
N SER A 20 -24.49 -15.61 5.13
CA SER A 20 -24.48 -16.21 3.79
C SER A 20 -25.24 -15.32 2.79
N ILE A 21 -24.69 -15.19 1.59
CA ILE A 21 -25.38 -14.55 0.47
C ILE A 21 -25.43 -15.50 -0.72
N HIS A 22 -26.56 -15.51 -1.42
CA HIS A 22 -26.71 -16.28 -2.64
C HIS A 22 -26.42 -15.39 -3.85
N ILE A 23 -25.59 -15.89 -4.79
CA ILE A 23 -25.25 -15.19 -6.03
C ILE A 23 -25.54 -16.16 -7.18
N HIS A 24 -26.48 -15.80 -8.05
CA HIS A 24 -26.81 -16.62 -9.20
C HIS A 24 -25.74 -16.50 -10.29
N THR A 25 -25.03 -17.60 -10.53
CA THR A 25 -24.01 -17.76 -11.56
C THR A 25 -24.40 -18.91 -12.50
N THR A 26 -23.91 -18.86 -13.73
CA THR A 26 -24.28 -19.82 -14.79
C THR A 26 -23.10 -20.64 -15.29
N SER A 27 -21.87 -20.14 -15.11
CA SER A 27 -20.63 -20.70 -15.65
C SER A 27 -19.64 -21.13 -14.57
N VAL A 28 -19.85 -20.68 -13.33
CA VAL A 28 -19.05 -20.99 -12.15
C VAL A 28 -19.99 -21.35 -11.01
N GLU A 29 -19.52 -22.16 -10.08
CA GLU A 29 -20.19 -22.43 -8.82
C GLU A 29 -19.59 -21.52 -7.75
N VAL A 30 -20.44 -20.86 -6.96
CA VAL A 30 -19.99 -19.91 -5.94
C VAL A 30 -20.77 -20.06 -4.65
N THR A 31 -20.05 -20.10 -3.53
CA THR A 31 -20.59 -19.93 -2.19
C THR A 31 -20.02 -18.64 -1.62
N ALA A 32 -20.86 -17.77 -1.05
CA ALA A 32 -20.43 -16.46 -0.62
C ALA A 32 -20.98 -16.08 0.76
N ILE A 33 -20.16 -15.38 1.53
CA ILE A 33 -20.51 -14.82 2.84
C ILE A 33 -20.10 -13.35 2.91
N VAL A 34 -20.77 -12.60 3.78
CA VAL A 34 -20.39 -11.23 4.15
C VAL A 34 -19.99 -11.23 5.61
N LEU A 35 -18.84 -10.62 5.93
CA LEU A 35 -18.38 -10.43 7.30
C LEU A 35 -19.07 -9.21 7.92
N GLU A 36 -19.60 -9.35 9.13
CA GLU A 36 -20.42 -8.30 9.77
C GLU A 36 -19.62 -7.39 10.72
N ASP A 37 -18.57 -7.91 11.37
CA ASP A 37 -17.79 -7.19 12.39
C ASP A 37 -16.69 -6.26 11.83
N GLN A 38 -16.70 -5.99 10.52
CA GLN A 38 -15.66 -5.18 9.87
C GLN A 38 -16.18 -3.78 9.52
N PRO A 39 -15.36 -2.71 9.66
CA PRO A 39 -15.77 -1.34 9.32
C PRO A 39 -16.12 -1.16 7.83
N LEU A 40 -15.66 -2.08 6.99
CA LEU A 40 -16.03 -2.20 5.58
C LEU A 40 -16.67 -3.58 5.38
N ARG A 41 -17.83 -3.64 4.73
CA ARG A 41 -18.51 -4.91 4.41
C ARG A 41 -17.67 -5.73 3.43
N THR A 42 -16.87 -6.66 3.96
CA THR A 42 -16.05 -7.57 3.17
C THR A 42 -16.85 -8.79 2.76
N THR A 43 -16.89 -9.07 1.45
CA THR A 43 -17.50 -10.30 0.90
C THR A 43 -16.40 -11.33 0.61
N ILE A 44 -16.53 -12.55 1.12
CA ILE A 44 -15.66 -13.68 0.81
C ILE A 44 -16.45 -14.66 -0.05
N CYS A 45 -15.89 -15.06 -1.18
CA CYS A 45 -16.48 -16.02 -2.11
C CYS A 45 -15.52 -17.21 -2.32
N SER A 46 -16.05 -18.42 -2.19
CA SER A 46 -15.41 -19.65 -2.67
C SER A 46 -15.95 -19.92 -4.07
N LEU A 47 -15.05 -20.07 -5.05
CA LEU A 47 -15.40 -20.27 -6.46
C LEU A 47 -14.81 -21.59 -6.97
N TYR A 48 -15.62 -22.34 -7.71
CA TYR A 48 -15.19 -23.47 -8.52
C TYR A 48 -15.63 -23.21 -9.95
N LYS A 49 -14.67 -23.17 -10.89
CA LYS A 49 -14.97 -23.15 -12.32
C LYS A 49 -14.79 -24.56 -12.87
N PRO A 50 -15.86 -25.28 -13.26
CA PRO A 50 -15.72 -26.60 -13.83
C PRO A 50 -14.86 -26.58 -15.12
N PRO A 51 -14.14 -27.68 -15.42
CA PRO A 51 -13.43 -27.84 -16.67
C PRO A 51 -14.42 -28.08 -17.83
N THR A 52 -15.15 -27.06 -18.25
CA THR A 52 -16.09 -27.13 -19.36
C THR A 52 -15.43 -26.80 -20.71
N SER A 53 -15.88 -27.52 -21.74
CA SER A 53 -15.57 -27.34 -23.16
C SER A 53 -16.38 -26.21 -23.83
N SER A 54 -17.26 -25.53 -23.11
CA SER A 54 -18.13 -24.48 -23.65
C SER A 54 -17.46 -23.11 -23.60
N ASN A 55 -17.61 -22.34 -24.68
CA ASN A 55 -17.17 -20.94 -24.86
C ASN A 55 -17.83 -19.94 -23.89
N ASN A 56 -18.44 -20.39 -22.78
CA ASN A 56 -19.09 -19.50 -21.83
C ASN A 56 -18.06 -18.85 -20.93
N SER A 57 -17.83 -17.57 -21.23
CA SER A 57 -16.98 -16.67 -20.46
C SER A 57 -17.41 -16.59 -19.00
N CYS A 58 -16.52 -16.98 -18.09
CA CYS A 58 -16.72 -16.80 -16.64
C CYS A 58 -16.71 -15.32 -16.21
N ILE A 59 -16.30 -14.41 -17.11
CA ILE A 59 -16.13 -12.99 -16.83
C ILE A 59 -17.46 -12.32 -16.46
N SER A 60 -18.56 -12.70 -17.12
CA SER A 60 -19.89 -12.15 -16.82
C SER A 60 -20.34 -12.48 -15.38
N ASP A 61 -20.03 -13.70 -14.91
CA ASP A 61 -20.34 -14.11 -13.54
C ASP A 61 -19.38 -13.48 -12.53
N LEU A 62 -18.09 -13.32 -12.87
CA LEU A 62 -17.15 -12.56 -12.04
C LEU A 62 -17.60 -11.10 -11.86
N LEU A 63 -18.09 -10.44 -12.92
CA LEU A 63 -18.65 -9.09 -12.83
C LEU A 63 -19.89 -9.02 -11.93
N LYS A 64 -20.78 -10.02 -11.97
CA LYS A 64 -21.93 -10.12 -11.04
C LYS A 64 -21.47 -10.26 -9.59
N ILE A 65 -20.42 -11.07 -9.36
CA ILE A 65 -19.84 -11.27 -8.03
C ILE A 65 -19.21 -9.97 -7.51
N PHE A 66 -18.55 -9.17 -8.35
CA PHE A 66 -17.94 -7.90 -7.90
C PHE A 66 -18.92 -6.71 -7.85
N ARG A 67 -20.06 -6.77 -8.54
CA ARG A 67 -21.03 -5.67 -8.64
C ARG A 67 -21.49 -5.19 -7.25
N ASN A 68 -21.48 -3.87 -7.03
CA ASN A 68 -21.94 -3.20 -5.80
C ASN A 68 -21.24 -3.64 -4.50
N ARG A 69 -20.01 -4.17 -4.58
CA ARG A 69 -19.23 -4.58 -3.39
C ARG A 69 -17.98 -3.74 -3.24
N SER A 70 -17.85 -3.07 -2.10
CA SER A 70 -16.71 -2.21 -1.77
C SER A 70 -15.44 -3.01 -1.47
N GLN A 71 -15.57 -4.15 -0.81
CA GLN A 71 -14.49 -5.12 -0.61
C GLN A 71 -14.97 -6.54 -0.91
N CYS A 72 -14.27 -7.22 -1.82
CA CYS A 72 -14.59 -8.58 -2.21
C CYS A 72 -13.32 -9.38 -2.50
N LEU A 73 -13.28 -10.61 -1.98
CA LEU A 73 -12.27 -11.61 -2.29
C LEU A 73 -12.95 -12.87 -2.81
N ILE A 74 -12.54 -13.31 -3.99
CA ILE A 74 -12.92 -14.58 -4.58
C ILE A 74 -11.70 -15.49 -4.55
N VAL A 75 -11.82 -16.67 -3.94
CA VAL A 75 -10.76 -17.68 -3.89
C VAL A 75 -11.29 -19.04 -4.32
N GLY A 76 -10.42 -19.87 -4.87
CA GLY A 76 -10.74 -21.26 -5.21
C GLY A 76 -10.15 -21.67 -6.54
N ASP A 77 -10.73 -22.71 -7.15
CA ASP A 77 -10.23 -23.30 -8.39
C ASP A 77 -10.85 -22.59 -9.60
N PHE A 78 -10.05 -21.75 -10.24
CA PHE A 78 -10.43 -21.02 -11.44
C PHE A 78 -10.27 -21.84 -12.72
N ASN A 79 -9.63 -23.01 -12.67
CA ASN A 79 -9.29 -23.82 -13.84
C ASN A 79 -8.69 -23.00 -15.01
N ALA A 80 -7.97 -21.92 -14.70
CA ALA A 80 -7.42 -20.96 -15.66
C ALA A 80 -5.90 -20.97 -15.60
N ARG A 81 -5.27 -21.46 -16.67
CA ARG A 81 -3.82 -21.62 -16.77
C ARG A 81 -3.25 -20.51 -17.63
N HIS A 82 -2.36 -19.70 -17.05
CA HIS A 82 -1.64 -18.64 -17.76
C HIS A 82 -0.20 -18.55 -17.24
N ASN A 83 0.75 -18.31 -18.13
CA ASN A 83 2.18 -18.20 -17.83
C ASN A 83 2.54 -17.20 -16.71
N THR A 84 1.69 -16.21 -16.46
CA THR A 84 1.94 -15.16 -15.46
C THR A 84 1.81 -15.65 -14.02
N TRP A 85 0.89 -16.58 -13.75
CA TRP A 85 0.67 -17.15 -12.41
C TRP A 85 0.92 -18.65 -12.34
N SER A 86 0.95 -19.34 -13.48
CA SER A 86 1.24 -20.77 -13.62
C SER A 86 2.38 -20.98 -14.64
N PRO A 87 3.62 -20.54 -14.32
CA PRO A 87 4.74 -20.51 -15.28
C PRO A 87 5.15 -21.90 -15.79
N ASN A 88 4.84 -22.97 -15.05
CA ASN A 88 5.22 -24.35 -15.37
C ASN A 88 4.20 -25.09 -16.27
N SER A 89 3.12 -24.43 -16.69
CA SER A 89 2.08 -25.02 -17.54
C SER A 89 1.84 -24.18 -18.80
N SER A 90 1.42 -24.84 -19.89
CA SER A 90 0.87 -24.14 -21.06
C SER A 90 -0.44 -23.45 -20.70
N ASN A 91 -0.71 -22.36 -21.43
CA ASN A 91 -1.96 -21.62 -21.29
C ASN A 91 -3.15 -22.46 -21.77
N ASN A 92 -4.29 -22.35 -21.10
CA ASN A 92 -5.58 -22.81 -21.64
C ASN A 92 -6.45 -21.60 -22.04
N PRO A 93 -7.56 -21.76 -22.77
CA PRO A 93 -8.37 -20.63 -23.25
C PRO A 93 -8.83 -19.66 -22.14
N ALA A 94 -9.13 -20.19 -20.95
CA ALA A 94 -9.56 -19.40 -19.79
C ALA A 94 -8.46 -18.48 -19.23
N GLY A 95 -7.18 -18.85 -19.35
CA GLY A 95 -6.06 -18.08 -18.82
C GLY A 95 -5.89 -16.71 -19.45
N PRO A 96 -5.68 -16.60 -20.78
CA PRO A 96 -5.56 -15.32 -21.48
C PRO A 96 -6.81 -14.45 -21.36
N GLU A 97 -7.99 -15.06 -21.32
CA GLU A 97 -9.26 -14.34 -21.09
C GLU A 97 -9.28 -13.67 -19.73
N LEU A 98 -8.98 -14.43 -18.67
CA LEU A 98 -8.90 -13.91 -17.31
C LEU A 98 -7.78 -12.88 -17.15
N ALA A 99 -6.63 -13.09 -17.79
CA ALA A 99 -5.52 -12.14 -17.77
C ALA A 99 -5.90 -10.79 -18.39
N ARG A 100 -6.62 -10.80 -19.53
CA ARG A 100 -7.15 -9.59 -20.17
C ARG A 100 -8.14 -8.88 -19.26
N PHE A 101 -9.05 -9.63 -18.64
CA PHE A 101 -10.03 -9.10 -17.71
C PHE A 101 -9.38 -8.43 -16.51
N VAL A 102 -8.47 -9.11 -15.80
CA VAL A 102 -7.77 -8.54 -14.63
C VAL A 102 -7.01 -7.26 -15.00
N ARG A 103 -6.36 -7.25 -16.17
CA ARG A 103 -5.63 -6.07 -16.67
C ARG A 103 -6.54 -4.87 -16.97
N SER A 104 -7.78 -5.09 -17.40
CA SER A 104 -8.71 -4.01 -17.74
C SER A 104 -9.62 -3.57 -16.59
N SER A 105 -9.73 -4.36 -15.52
CA SER A 105 -10.74 -4.19 -14.47
C SER A 105 -10.22 -3.65 -13.13
N GLY A 106 -8.90 -3.47 -12.99
CA GLY A 106 -8.29 -2.95 -11.75
C GLY A 106 -8.32 -3.92 -10.57
N PHE A 107 -8.76 -5.17 -10.78
CA PHE A 107 -8.72 -6.23 -9.77
C PHE A 107 -7.31 -6.72 -9.52
N LEU A 108 -7.04 -7.19 -8.29
CA LEU A 108 -5.76 -7.76 -7.91
C LEU A 108 -5.85 -9.29 -7.97
N LEU A 109 -4.95 -9.91 -8.75
CA LEU A 109 -4.77 -11.35 -8.77
C LEU A 109 -3.66 -11.74 -7.79
N THR A 110 -3.97 -12.65 -6.87
CA THR A 110 -3.06 -13.17 -5.85
C THR A 110 -2.91 -14.67 -6.01
N ALA A 111 -1.78 -15.11 -6.59
CA ALA A 111 -1.46 -16.52 -6.77
C ALA A 111 -0.30 -16.94 -5.86
N PRO A 112 -0.29 -18.19 -5.36
CA PRO A 112 0.81 -18.71 -4.56
C PRO A 112 2.09 -18.90 -5.40
N ASN A 113 3.25 -18.93 -4.72
CA ASN A 113 4.56 -19.03 -5.35
C ASN A 113 4.92 -20.43 -5.90
N GLY A 114 3.98 -21.37 -5.91
CA GLY A 114 4.16 -22.77 -6.32
C GLY A 114 2.93 -23.31 -7.05
N PRO A 115 3.03 -24.51 -7.64
CA PRO A 115 1.87 -25.20 -8.21
C PRO A 115 0.88 -25.52 -7.09
N THR A 116 -0.41 -25.43 -7.42
CA THR A 116 -1.50 -25.81 -6.51
C THR A 116 -2.16 -27.10 -6.93
N ARG A 117 -1.88 -27.55 -8.15
CA ARG A 117 -2.27 -28.85 -8.65
C ARG A 117 -1.09 -29.58 -9.25
N THR A 118 -0.85 -30.80 -8.79
CA THR A 118 0.20 -31.70 -9.28
C THR A 118 -0.43 -33.05 -9.64
N PRO A 119 -0.85 -33.23 -10.89
CA PRO A 119 -1.48 -34.48 -11.32
C PRO A 119 -0.46 -35.63 -11.38
N ALA A 120 -0.91 -36.86 -11.16
CA ALA A 120 -0.07 -38.07 -11.28
C ALA A 120 0.60 -38.22 -12.67
N ARG A 121 -0.04 -37.68 -13.71
CA ARG A 121 0.52 -37.54 -15.06
C ARG A 121 0.24 -36.14 -15.59
N GLY A 122 1.28 -35.42 -16.02
CA GLY A 122 1.15 -34.09 -16.64
C GLY A 122 1.97 -33.01 -15.94
N ARG A 123 1.82 -31.77 -16.40
CA ARG A 123 2.51 -30.62 -15.82
C ARG A 123 1.73 -30.07 -14.64
N SER A 124 2.44 -29.72 -13.58
CA SER A 124 1.86 -29.02 -12.43
C SER A 124 1.39 -27.62 -12.84
N SER A 125 0.32 -27.15 -12.23
CA SER A 125 -0.32 -25.87 -12.56
C SER A 125 -0.76 -25.12 -11.31
N THR A 126 -0.80 -23.80 -11.39
CA THR A 126 -1.36 -22.93 -10.35
C THR A 126 -2.73 -22.48 -10.84
N ILE A 127 -3.77 -23.19 -10.40
CA ILE A 127 -5.18 -22.91 -10.76
C ILE A 127 -6.03 -22.47 -9.57
N ASP A 128 -5.49 -22.65 -8.36
CA ASP A 128 -6.07 -22.20 -7.11
C ASP A 128 -5.42 -20.87 -6.71
N PHE A 129 -6.16 -19.78 -6.86
CA PHE A 129 -5.66 -18.43 -6.58
C PHE A 129 -6.81 -17.52 -6.17
N GLY A 130 -6.49 -16.27 -5.83
CA GLY A 130 -7.45 -15.26 -5.39
C GLY A 130 -7.59 -14.11 -6.38
N LEU A 131 -8.80 -13.57 -6.52
CA LEU A 131 -9.10 -12.29 -7.15
C LEU A 131 -9.75 -11.36 -6.13
N SER A 132 -9.24 -10.13 -6.01
CA SER A 132 -9.78 -9.15 -5.05
C SER A 132 -10.09 -7.80 -5.66
N CYS A 133 -11.10 -7.16 -5.06
CA CYS A 133 -11.47 -5.76 -5.23
C CYS A 133 -11.50 -5.10 -3.84
N GLY A 134 -10.88 -3.92 -3.70
CA GLY A 134 -10.85 -3.18 -2.42
C GLY A 134 -10.01 -3.81 -1.31
N ILE A 135 -9.33 -4.93 -1.58
CA ILE A 135 -8.41 -5.62 -0.67
C ILE A 135 -7.07 -5.79 -1.39
N ASN A 136 -6.04 -5.11 -0.89
CA ASN A 136 -4.75 -4.99 -1.59
C ASN A 136 -3.62 -5.82 -0.96
N ASP A 137 -3.78 -6.20 0.30
CA ASP A 137 -2.74 -6.86 1.09
C ASP A 137 -3.18 -8.30 1.37
N ILE A 138 -3.02 -9.11 0.32
CA ILE A 138 -3.33 -10.52 0.35
C ILE A 138 -2.03 -11.25 -0.02
N THR A 139 -1.64 -12.19 0.82
CA THR A 139 -0.58 -13.14 0.50
C THR A 139 -1.18 -14.52 0.35
N ALA A 140 -0.64 -15.29 -0.59
CA ALA A 140 -1.05 -16.66 -0.85
C ALA A 140 0.17 -17.59 -0.77
N GLU A 141 0.03 -18.67 -0.04
CA GLU A 141 1.05 -19.72 0.08
C GLU A 141 0.41 -21.07 -0.14
N ALA A 142 0.96 -21.87 -1.06
CA ALA A 142 0.57 -23.26 -1.22
C ALA A 142 1.26 -24.07 -0.10
N ILE A 143 0.48 -24.83 0.66
CA ILE A 143 0.96 -25.66 1.76
C ILE A 143 1.16 -27.07 1.21
N PRO A 144 2.41 -27.59 1.17
CA PRO A 144 2.69 -28.94 0.72
C PRO A 144 2.40 -29.92 1.86
N ASP A 145 1.14 -30.29 2.06
CA ASP A 145 0.75 -31.07 3.25
C ASP A 145 -0.43 -32.01 3.03
N LEU A 146 -0.70 -32.46 1.79
CA LEU A 146 -1.75 -33.45 1.54
C LEU A 146 -1.36 -34.50 0.50
N SER A 147 -1.98 -35.68 0.62
CA SER A 147 -1.86 -36.80 -0.32
C SER A 147 -2.77 -36.65 -1.56
N SER A 148 -3.21 -35.43 -1.87
CA SER A 148 -4.13 -35.11 -2.96
C SER A 148 -3.36 -34.55 -4.17
N ASP A 149 -3.99 -34.55 -5.34
CA ASP A 149 -3.44 -33.88 -6.53
C ASP A 149 -3.62 -32.36 -6.47
N HIS A 150 -4.34 -31.84 -5.47
CA HIS A 150 -4.42 -30.43 -5.12
C HIS A 150 -3.80 -30.14 -3.75
N GLU A 151 -3.00 -29.07 -3.70
CA GLU A 151 -2.39 -28.55 -2.49
C GLU A 151 -3.27 -27.44 -1.89
N PRO A 152 -3.50 -27.43 -0.55
CA PRO A 152 -4.18 -26.33 0.11
C PRO A 152 -3.48 -25.01 -0.13
N VAL A 153 -4.26 -23.95 -0.36
CA VAL A 153 -3.73 -22.59 -0.46
C VAL A 153 -4.18 -21.77 0.74
N HIS A 154 -3.21 -21.30 1.51
CA HIS A 154 -3.42 -20.42 2.64
C HIS A 154 -3.35 -18.97 2.19
N PHE A 155 -4.48 -18.26 2.34
CA PHE A 155 -4.58 -16.84 2.06
C PHE A 155 -4.56 -16.05 3.38
N VAL A 156 -3.62 -15.11 3.49
CA VAL A 156 -3.57 -14.17 4.61
C VAL A 156 -3.98 -12.81 4.10
N ILE A 157 -5.08 -12.30 4.66
CA ILE A 157 -5.61 -10.96 4.37
C ILE A 157 -5.20 -10.05 5.53
N ALA A 158 -4.39 -9.03 5.28
CA ALA A 158 -4.14 -8.01 6.29
C ALA A 158 -5.36 -7.11 6.39
N THR A 159 -6.11 -7.20 7.49
CA THR A 159 -7.29 -6.38 7.78
C THR A 159 -6.95 -4.92 8.08
N THR A 160 -5.67 -4.58 8.20
CA THR A 160 -5.18 -3.21 8.28
C THR A 160 -4.99 -2.64 6.89
N SER A 161 -5.96 -1.81 6.48
CA SER A 161 -5.98 -1.00 5.26
C SER A 161 -4.59 -0.54 4.81
N SER A 162 -3.96 -1.30 3.92
CA SER A 162 -2.74 -0.90 3.23
C SER A 162 -3.08 -0.69 1.74
N THR A 163 -2.68 0.46 1.25
CA THR A 163 -2.89 1.01 -0.10
C THR A 163 -2.55 0.02 -1.23
N PRO A 164 -3.14 0.15 -2.44
CA PRO A 164 -2.89 -0.75 -3.56
C PRO A 164 -1.39 -0.87 -3.85
N PHE A 165 -0.93 -2.12 -3.92
CA PHE A 165 0.42 -2.48 -4.32
C PHE A 165 0.64 -1.96 -5.75
N LYS A 166 1.22 -0.76 -5.89
CA LYS A 166 1.79 -0.34 -7.16
C LYS A 166 2.88 -1.34 -7.51
N GLN A 167 2.72 -2.05 -8.62
CA GLN A 167 3.83 -2.75 -9.26
C GLN A 167 5.02 -1.79 -9.25
N ASN A 168 6.13 -2.19 -8.63
CA ASN A 168 7.28 -1.31 -8.48
C ASN A 168 7.77 -0.95 -9.88
N CYS A 169 7.36 0.22 -10.35
CA CYS A 169 7.68 0.75 -11.66
C CYS A 169 8.47 2.03 -11.41
N LYS A 170 9.63 2.17 -12.06
CA LYS A 170 10.27 3.48 -12.11
C LYS A 170 9.44 4.35 -13.05
N THR A 171 8.81 5.37 -12.48
CA THR A 171 8.05 6.39 -13.21
C THR A 171 9.00 7.48 -13.67
N PHE A 172 9.00 7.77 -14.96
CA PHE A 172 9.71 8.91 -15.54
C PHE A 172 8.68 9.88 -16.09
N THR A 173 8.47 10.99 -15.37
CA THR A 173 7.49 12.02 -15.73
C THR A 173 8.20 13.23 -16.33
N ASN A 174 7.74 13.68 -17.49
CA ASN A 174 8.18 14.94 -18.10
C ASN A 174 7.36 16.09 -17.49
N TRP A 175 7.96 16.81 -16.54
CA TRP A 175 7.29 17.88 -15.79
C TRP A 175 6.91 19.09 -16.64
N ASN A 176 7.67 19.42 -17.69
CA ASN A 176 7.33 20.52 -18.58
C ASN A 176 6.07 20.18 -19.38
N LYS A 177 6.01 18.98 -19.96
CA LYS A 177 4.82 18.49 -20.66
C LYS A 177 3.60 18.39 -19.73
N PHE A 178 3.81 17.97 -18.48
CA PHE A 178 2.75 17.94 -17.47
C PHE A 178 2.21 19.34 -17.17
N GLN A 179 3.12 20.31 -16.98
CA GLN A 179 2.76 21.71 -16.73
C GLN A 179 2.02 22.31 -17.91
N ASP A 180 2.41 22.03 -19.15
CA ASP A 180 1.72 22.50 -20.36
C ASP A 180 0.30 21.92 -20.45
N LEU A 181 0.13 20.62 -20.16
CA LEU A 181 -1.17 19.95 -20.16
C LEU A 181 -2.11 20.53 -19.09
N ILE A 182 -1.62 20.78 -17.88
CA ILE A 182 -2.43 21.38 -16.80
C ILE A 182 -2.75 22.86 -17.10
N SER A 183 -1.79 23.60 -17.67
CA SER A 183 -1.95 25.02 -17.97
C SER A 183 -2.88 25.28 -19.15
N SER A 184 -2.96 24.34 -20.09
CA SER A 184 -3.94 24.35 -21.20
C SER A 184 -5.31 23.85 -20.75
N SER A 185 -5.36 22.96 -19.76
CA SER A 185 -6.59 22.39 -19.21
C SER A 185 -7.15 23.15 -18.00
N LYS A 186 -6.92 24.48 -17.91
CA LYS A 186 -7.39 25.31 -16.79
C LYS A 186 -8.88 25.05 -16.56
N PRO A 187 -9.28 24.50 -15.40
CA PRO A 187 -10.68 24.41 -15.07
C PRO A 187 -11.22 25.84 -15.03
N GLY A 188 -12.32 26.11 -15.73
CA GLY A 188 -13.08 27.32 -15.47
C GLY A 188 -13.52 27.38 -14.00
N ASN A 189 -14.04 28.52 -13.55
CA ASN A 189 -14.67 28.61 -12.24
C ASN A 189 -16.18 28.38 -12.41
N PRO A 190 -16.69 27.14 -12.32
CA PRO A 190 -18.12 26.89 -12.44
C PRO A 190 -18.86 27.56 -11.27
N PRO A 191 -20.08 28.07 -11.48
CA PRO A 191 -20.91 28.54 -10.38
C PRO A 191 -21.24 27.36 -9.47
N ILE A 192 -20.89 27.48 -8.19
CA ILE A 192 -21.13 26.45 -7.18
C ILE A 192 -22.34 26.89 -6.36
N THR A 193 -23.45 26.15 -6.47
CA THR A 193 -24.71 26.48 -5.79
C THR A 193 -25.17 25.39 -4.83
N ASN A 194 -24.75 24.14 -5.06
CA ASN A 194 -25.10 23.00 -4.23
C ASN A 194 -23.90 22.06 -4.01
N SER A 195 -24.02 21.12 -3.07
CA SER A 195 -22.93 20.18 -2.74
C SER A 195 -22.58 19.23 -3.89
N THR A 196 -23.52 18.94 -4.79
CA THR A 196 -23.30 18.12 -5.97
C THR A 196 -22.38 18.82 -6.97
N ASP A 197 -22.52 20.15 -7.12
CA ASP A 197 -21.66 20.97 -7.97
C ASP A 197 -20.20 20.94 -7.46
N ILE A 198 -20.02 20.91 -6.14
CA ILE A 198 -18.70 20.79 -5.51
C ILE A 198 -18.07 19.44 -5.86
N ASP A 199 -18.81 18.34 -5.69
CA ASP A 199 -18.32 17.00 -6.00
C ASP A 199 -18.01 16.83 -7.50
N GLN A 200 -18.81 17.43 -8.37
CA GLN A 200 -18.56 17.45 -9.82
C GLN A 200 -17.30 18.26 -10.18
N ALA A 201 -17.10 19.42 -9.57
CA ALA A 201 -15.90 20.23 -9.76
C ALA A 201 -14.63 19.50 -9.29
N ILE A 202 -14.70 18.82 -8.13
CA ILE A 202 -13.60 18.00 -7.59
C ILE A 202 -13.29 16.82 -8.51
N ASN A 203 -14.31 16.09 -8.96
CA ASN A 203 -14.13 14.95 -9.86
C ASN A 203 -13.56 15.39 -11.21
N TYR A 204 -14.03 16.51 -11.75
CA TYR A 204 -13.50 17.10 -12.97
C TYR A 204 -12.02 17.47 -12.81
N PHE A 205 -11.67 18.21 -11.75
CA PHE A 205 -10.28 18.59 -11.47
C PHE A 205 -9.36 17.38 -11.30
N ASN A 206 -9.79 16.37 -10.56
CA ASN A 206 -9.03 15.12 -10.38
C ASN A 206 -8.84 14.39 -11.71
N SER A 207 -9.86 14.34 -12.57
CA SER A 207 -9.77 13.69 -13.87
C SER A 207 -8.72 14.36 -14.78
N GLN A 208 -8.60 15.69 -14.73
CA GLN A 208 -7.58 16.44 -15.48
C GLN A 208 -6.17 16.15 -14.99
N ILE A 209 -5.96 16.10 -13.67
CA ILE A 209 -4.65 15.73 -13.09
C ILE A 209 -4.27 14.30 -13.48
N HIS A 210 -5.19 13.35 -13.35
CA HIS A 210 -4.93 11.96 -13.71
C HIS A 210 -4.61 11.80 -15.21
N THR A 211 -5.33 12.50 -16.08
CA THR A 211 -5.09 12.49 -17.53
C THR A 211 -3.73 13.10 -17.87
N ALA A 212 -3.38 14.24 -17.27
CA ALA A 212 -2.09 14.90 -17.49
C ALA A 212 -0.92 14.04 -17.00
N ILE A 213 -1.04 13.39 -15.84
CA ILE A 213 0.00 12.47 -15.32
C ILE A 213 0.18 11.29 -16.27
N ASN A 214 -0.91 10.69 -16.75
CA ASN A 214 -0.86 9.52 -17.63
C ASN A 214 -0.23 9.85 -18.99
N GLN A 215 -0.49 11.04 -19.54
CA GLN A 215 0.06 11.48 -20.83
C GLN A 215 1.51 11.99 -20.76
N SER A 216 1.97 12.36 -19.57
CA SER A 216 3.33 12.90 -19.31
C SER A 216 4.29 11.88 -18.69
N SER A 217 3.81 10.71 -18.27
CA SER A 217 4.61 9.70 -17.55
C SER A 217 4.86 8.43 -18.37
N LYS A 218 6.08 7.90 -18.30
CA LYS A 218 6.47 6.57 -18.80
C LYS A 218 6.77 5.63 -17.64
N PHE A 219 6.33 4.38 -17.74
CA PHE A 219 6.47 3.37 -16.68
C PHE A 219 7.45 2.26 -17.11
N LYS A 220 8.49 1.97 -16.30
CA LYS A 220 9.35 0.79 -16.46
C LYS A 220 9.18 -0.17 -15.28
N PRO A 221 8.77 -1.43 -15.48
CA PRO A 221 8.62 -2.40 -14.40
C PRO A 221 9.98 -2.82 -13.83
N ILE A 222 10.07 -2.97 -12.51
CA ILE A 222 11.23 -3.58 -11.84
C ILE A 222 11.09 -5.10 -11.98
N ILE A 223 11.96 -5.70 -12.79
CA ILE A 223 12.04 -7.16 -12.97
C ILE A 223 12.71 -7.78 -11.74
N ASN A 224 12.04 -8.73 -11.07
CA ASN A 224 12.60 -9.49 -9.96
C ASN A 224 13.66 -10.50 -10.48
N GLN A 225 14.92 -10.11 -10.42
CA GLN A 225 16.08 -10.88 -10.94
C GLN A 225 16.42 -12.16 -10.13
N LEU A 226 15.59 -12.57 -9.16
CA LEU A 226 15.77 -13.77 -8.34
C LEU A 226 15.26 -15.06 -9.00
N ALA A 227 14.48 -14.95 -10.08
CA ALA A 227 13.92 -16.10 -10.81
C ALA A 227 14.98 -16.91 -11.59
N ASN A 228 16.13 -16.31 -11.90
CA ASN A 228 17.18 -16.89 -12.74
C ASN A 228 18.32 -17.54 -11.93
N ILE A 229 18.14 -17.75 -10.62
CA ILE A 229 19.14 -18.39 -9.75
C ILE A 229 18.73 -19.85 -9.51
N PRO A 230 19.63 -20.83 -9.66
CA PRO A 230 19.34 -22.25 -9.42
C PRO A 230 18.67 -22.49 -8.06
N HIS A 231 17.72 -23.44 -8.03
CA HIS A 231 16.93 -23.75 -6.83
C HIS A 231 17.81 -24.11 -5.63
N ALA A 232 18.88 -24.89 -5.85
CA ALA A 232 19.85 -25.24 -4.81
C ALA A 232 20.51 -24.00 -4.16
N THR A 233 20.87 -23.00 -4.95
CA THR A 233 21.48 -21.75 -4.46
C THR A 233 20.45 -20.88 -3.72
N ARG A 234 19.18 -20.90 -4.13
CA ARG A 234 18.09 -20.22 -3.41
C ARG A 234 17.87 -20.78 -2.01
N ILE A 235 17.97 -22.11 -1.84
CA ILE A 235 17.91 -22.76 -0.52
C ILE A 235 19.06 -22.28 0.36
N LYS A 236 20.30 -22.26 -0.16
CA LYS A 236 21.48 -21.75 0.57
C LYS A 236 21.31 -20.29 0.98
N ILE A 237 20.72 -19.45 0.13
CA ILE A 237 20.44 -18.03 0.45
C ILE A 237 19.42 -17.91 1.59
N LYS A 238 18.34 -18.69 1.56
CA LYS A 238 17.34 -18.72 2.65
C LYS A 238 17.98 -19.11 3.97
N GLU A 239 18.78 -20.17 3.97
CA GLU A 239 19.43 -20.67 5.18
C GLU A 239 20.48 -19.69 5.72
N LYS A 240 21.29 -19.07 4.85
CA LYS A 240 22.23 -18.01 5.26
C LYS A 240 21.51 -16.83 5.93
N ASN A 241 20.35 -16.43 5.40
CA ASN A 241 19.57 -15.33 5.96
C ASN A 241 18.93 -15.70 7.30
N ARG A 242 18.51 -16.97 7.49
CA ARG A 242 18.03 -17.51 8.77
C ARG A 242 19.14 -17.44 9.83
N LEU A 243 20.32 -17.97 9.51
CA LEU A 243 21.47 -17.97 10.43
C LEU A 243 22.01 -16.56 10.72
N ARG A 244 21.94 -15.63 9.76
CA ARG A 244 22.31 -14.22 9.99
C ARG A 244 21.38 -13.55 11.01
N LYS A 245 20.07 -13.79 10.92
CA LYS A 245 19.10 -13.30 11.92
C LYS A 245 19.38 -13.91 13.30
N LEU A 246 19.66 -15.22 13.33
CA LEU A 246 20.01 -15.92 14.57
C LEU A 246 21.30 -15.38 15.20
N TRP A 247 22.34 -15.10 14.40
CA TRP A 247 23.58 -14.46 14.88
C TRP A 247 23.37 -13.03 15.39
N GLN A 248 22.49 -12.24 14.76
CA GLN A 248 22.19 -10.88 15.24
C GLN A 248 21.60 -10.88 16.66
N ILE A 249 20.82 -11.92 16.99
CA ILE A 249 20.16 -12.09 18.29
C ILE A 249 21.11 -12.74 19.31
N THR A 250 21.79 -13.82 18.92
CA THR A 250 22.56 -14.66 19.85
C THR A 250 24.02 -14.22 19.99
N GLN A 251 24.56 -13.48 19.01
CA GLN A 251 25.97 -13.13 18.86
C GLN A 251 26.95 -14.33 18.92
N TYR A 252 26.44 -15.57 18.80
CA TYR A 252 27.23 -16.78 18.98
C TYR A 252 28.22 -17.00 17.82
N PRO A 253 29.55 -17.08 18.07
CA PRO A 253 30.56 -17.10 17.01
C PRO A 253 30.46 -18.27 16.00
N PRO A 254 30.10 -19.51 16.39
CA PRO A 254 29.92 -20.60 15.43
C PRO A 254 28.84 -20.35 14.38
N ILE A 255 27.77 -19.62 14.74
CA ILE A 255 26.72 -19.26 13.77
C ILE A 255 27.27 -18.26 12.74
N LYS A 256 28.16 -17.35 13.16
CA LYS A 256 28.85 -16.43 12.25
C LYS A 256 29.77 -17.18 11.29
N ALA A 257 30.47 -18.20 11.76
CA ALA A 257 31.30 -19.06 10.91
C ALA A 257 30.46 -19.78 9.85
N GLU A 258 29.28 -20.27 10.23
CA GLU A 258 28.36 -20.95 9.32
C GLU A 258 27.72 -20.00 8.29
N VAL A 259 27.34 -18.77 8.70
CA VAL A 259 26.93 -17.70 7.77
C VAL A 259 28.03 -17.42 6.74
N ASN A 260 29.29 -17.37 7.17
CA ASN A 260 30.43 -17.15 6.29
C ASN A 260 30.70 -18.35 5.36
N ARG A 261 30.46 -19.58 5.81
CA ARG A 261 30.54 -20.81 4.99
C ARG A 261 29.51 -20.78 3.87
N LEU A 262 28.23 -20.54 4.20
CA LEU A 262 27.15 -20.43 3.23
C LEU A 262 27.36 -19.27 2.26
N GLN A 263 27.86 -18.12 2.75
CA GLN A 263 28.19 -16.98 1.90
C GLN A 263 29.25 -17.31 0.85
N ARG A 264 30.30 -18.07 1.22
CA ARG A 264 31.33 -18.53 0.27
C ARG A 264 30.73 -19.49 -0.76
N SER A 265 29.95 -20.48 -0.33
CA SER A 265 29.31 -21.43 -1.24
C SER A 265 28.36 -20.73 -2.23
N ILE A 266 27.55 -19.78 -1.78
CA ILE A 266 26.65 -19.00 -2.67
C ILE A 266 27.45 -18.22 -3.71
N ARG A 267 28.61 -17.64 -3.35
CA ARG A 267 29.45 -16.94 -4.34
C ARG A 267 30.01 -17.90 -5.39
N THR A 268 30.43 -19.10 -4.99
CA THR A 268 30.90 -20.13 -5.93
C THR A 268 29.78 -20.53 -6.89
N ASP A 269 28.58 -20.82 -6.37
CA ASP A 269 27.41 -21.16 -7.18
C ASP A 269 27.04 -20.03 -8.17
N LEU A 270 27.09 -18.77 -7.74
CA LEU A 270 26.78 -17.63 -8.62
C LEU A 270 27.88 -17.38 -9.65
N LYS A 271 29.13 -17.71 -9.34
CA LYS A 271 30.25 -17.61 -10.28
C LYS A 271 30.11 -18.65 -11.39
N SER A 272 29.77 -19.89 -11.07
CA SER A 272 29.55 -20.94 -12.08
C SER A 272 28.35 -20.63 -12.99
N VAL A 273 27.26 -20.09 -12.43
CA VAL A 273 26.10 -19.63 -13.22
C VAL A 273 26.48 -18.49 -14.15
N LYS A 274 27.32 -17.55 -13.69
CA LYS A 274 27.83 -16.47 -14.53
C LYS A 274 28.69 -17.00 -15.68
N GLU A 275 29.59 -17.94 -15.39
CA GLU A 275 30.47 -18.56 -16.39
C GLU A 275 29.66 -19.34 -17.45
N HIS A 276 28.62 -20.07 -17.03
CA HIS A 276 27.70 -20.76 -17.94
C HIS A 276 26.98 -19.79 -18.90
N ILE A 277 26.42 -18.71 -18.36
CA ILE A 277 25.69 -17.70 -19.15
C ILE A 277 26.62 -16.95 -20.13
N THR A 278 27.88 -16.74 -19.76
CA THR A 278 28.87 -16.10 -20.65
C THR A 278 29.36 -16.99 -21.77
N HIS A 279 29.26 -18.32 -21.65
CA HIS A 279 29.63 -19.27 -22.69
C HIS A 279 28.54 -19.45 -23.77
N ASP A 280 27.27 -19.17 -23.44
CA ASP A 280 26.10 -19.36 -24.33
C ASP A 280 25.86 -18.19 -25.32
N GLY A 281 26.83 -17.29 -25.53
CA GLY A 281 26.82 -16.33 -26.64
C GLY A 281 26.01 -15.03 -26.46
N GLU A 282 25.41 -14.75 -25.29
CA GLU A 282 24.77 -13.45 -25.02
C GLU A 282 25.76 -12.43 -24.44
N GLU A 283 26.27 -11.53 -25.29
CA GLU A 283 27.20 -10.46 -24.89
C GLU A 283 26.62 -9.47 -23.85
N ALA A 284 27.49 -9.16 -22.87
CA ALA A 284 27.58 -7.98 -21.99
C ALA A 284 26.40 -7.57 -21.07
N SER A 285 25.16 -7.98 -21.33
CA SER A 285 23.98 -7.53 -20.56
C SER A 285 23.51 -8.57 -19.52
N GLY A 286 23.64 -9.86 -19.84
CA GLY A 286 23.12 -10.97 -19.03
C GLY A 286 23.88 -11.24 -17.73
N GLY A 287 25.18 -10.95 -17.65
CA GLY A 287 26.01 -11.24 -16.45
C GLY A 287 26.16 -10.09 -15.44
N ARG A 288 25.64 -8.88 -15.76
CA ARG A 288 25.81 -7.68 -14.92
C ARG A 288 25.05 -7.76 -13.60
N TRP A 289 23.85 -8.36 -13.60
CA TRP A 289 23.07 -8.52 -12.38
C TRP A 289 23.69 -9.55 -11.42
N ILE A 290 24.27 -10.64 -11.93
CA ILE A 290 25.03 -11.62 -11.12
C ILE A 290 26.27 -10.95 -10.50
N SER A 291 26.96 -10.12 -11.28
CA SER A 291 28.12 -9.37 -10.79
C SER A 291 27.73 -8.39 -9.68
N ASN A 292 26.59 -7.72 -9.78
CA ASN A 292 26.05 -6.86 -8.72
C ASN A 292 25.68 -7.67 -7.46
N ILE A 293 25.13 -8.88 -7.60
CA ILE A 293 24.82 -9.76 -6.46
C ILE A 293 26.11 -10.24 -5.78
N ILE A 294 27.11 -10.69 -6.54
CA ILE A 294 28.43 -11.09 -6.01
C ILE A 294 29.10 -9.90 -5.29
N PHE A 295 29.06 -8.72 -5.89
CA PHE A 295 29.60 -7.48 -5.30
C PHE A 295 28.88 -7.09 -4.01
N THR A 296 27.54 -7.14 -3.98
CA THR A 296 26.72 -6.86 -2.78
C THR A 296 26.95 -7.89 -1.67
N LEU A 297 27.24 -9.15 -2.03
CA LEU A 297 27.65 -10.19 -1.08
C LEU A 297 29.09 -9.99 -0.61
N GLY A 298 29.95 -9.28 -1.36
CA GLY A 298 31.36 -9.00 -1.11
C GLY A 298 31.65 -7.80 -0.21
N THR A 299 30.89 -6.72 -0.35
CA THR A 299 31.22 -5.38 0.16
C THR A 299 30.86 -5.12 1.63
N PHE A 300 31.19 -6.04 2.52
CA PHE A 300 31.16 -5.75 3.96
C PHE A 300 32.46 -6.03 4.73
N PHE A 301 33.55 -6.42 4.06
CA PHE A 301 34.82 -6.70 4.76
C PHE A 301 36.12 -6.43 3.98
N LEU A 302 36.16 -5.41 3.13
CA LEU A 302 37.43 -4.80 2.69
C LEU A 302 37.30 -3.28 2.72
N SER A 303 37.71 -2.71 3.85
CA SER A 303 38.00 -1.30 4.02
C SER A 303 39.53 -1.15 3.89
N GLN A 304 39.95 -0.19 3.06
CA GLN A 304 41.28 0.40 2.91
C GLN A 304 42.17 -0.12 1.76
N ASN A 305 42.60 0.84 0.94
CA ASN A 305 43.68 0.84 -0.05
C ASN A 305 43.50 0.00 -1.32
N ILE A 306 43.01 0.65 -2.40
CA ILE A 306 43.66 0.76 -3.72
C ILE A 306 42.88 1.81 -4.54
N ILE A 307 43.62 2.74 -5.13
CA ILE A 307 43.16 3.85 -5.98
C ILE A 307 42.75 3.30 -7.35
N MET A 308 41.49 3.45 -7.74
CA MET A 308 41.02 3.36 -9.13
C MET A 308 39.97 4.45 -9.35
N SER A 309 40.27 5.36 -10.27
CA SER A 309 39.49 6.54 -10.63
C SER A 309 38.16 6.16 -11.32
N GLY A 310 37.06 6.25 -10.58
CA GLY A 310 35.71 6.11 -11.12
C GLY A 310 34.73 6.91 -10.26
N ARG A 311 34.39 8.12 -10.71
CA ARG A 311 33.59 9.10 -9.96
C ARG A 311 32.11 8.65 -9.88
N GLY A 312 31.80 7.79 -8.92
CA GLY A 312 30.45 7.33 -8.56
C GLY A 312 29.87 8.10 -7.38
N LYS A 313 28.55 8.27 -7.37
CA LYS A 313 27.74 9.10 -6.45
C LYS A 313 27.80 8.62 -4.99
N GLY A 314 28.93 8.79 -4.32
CA GLY A 314 29.16 8.27 -2.97
C GLY A 314 30.50 8.71 -2.38
N GLY A 315 30.75 10.02 -2.37
CA GLY A 315 32.02 10.56 -1.89
C GLY A 315 32.05 12.08 -1.89
N LYS A 316 31.09 12.72 -1.21
CA LYS A 316 31.32 14.06 -0.68
C LYS A 316 31.52 13.92 0.82
N VAL A 317 32.54 14.60 1.36
CA VAL A 317 32.71 14.84 2.80
C VAL A 317 31.33 15.12 3.38
N LYS A 318 30.91 14.35 4.40
CA LYS A 318 29.57 14.46 5.01
C LYS A 318 29.42 15.87 5.59
N GLY A 319 28.88 16.79 4.80
CA GLY A 319 28.41 18.08 5.30
C GLY A 319 27.33 17.86 6.37
N LYS A 320 27.14 18.85 7.25
CA LYS A 320 26.12 18.79 8.30
C LYS A 320 24.77 18.38 7.69
N SER A 321 24.18 17.30 8.19
CA SER A 321 22.90 16.78 7.72
C SER A 321 21.80 17.82 8.00
N LYS A 322 21.13 18.32 6.96
CA LYS A 322 19.97 19.19 7.13
C LYS A 322 18.79 18.41 7.71
N THR A 323 18.11 18.98 8.69
CA THR A 323 16.93 18.36 9.32
C THR A 323 15.75 18.32 8.34
N ARG A 324 14.80 17.41 8.57
CA ARG A 324 13.58 17.34 7.75
C ARG A 324 12.73 18.61 7.86
N SER A 325 12.67 19.22 9.04
CA SER A 325 12.02 20.52 9.26
C SER A 325 12.68 21.62 8.44
N SER A 326 14.02 21.77 8.51
CA SER A 326 14.76 22.76 7.73
C SER A 326 14.61 22.56 6.22
N ARG A 327 14.54 21.31 5.74
CA ARG A 327 14.28 21.01 4.33
C ARG A 327 12.86 21.36 3.87
N ALA A 328 11.89 21.32 4.80
CA ALA A 328 10.49 21.64 4.53
C ALA A 328 10.14 23.10 4.82
N GLY A 329 11.06 23.89 5.38
CA GLY A 329 10.80 25.28 5.78
C GLY A 329 9.92 25.44 7.02
N LEU A 330 9.81 24.41 7.85
CA LEU A 330 8.94 24.38 9.03
C LEU A 330 9.74 24.62 10.31
N GLN A 331 9.18 25.39 11.26
CA GLN A 331 9.73 25.55 12.60
C GLN A 331 9.43 24.33 13.48
N PHE A 332 8.27 23.70 13.29
CA PHE A 332 7.87 22.55 14.09
C PHE A 332 8.68 21.28 13.76
N PRO A 333 8.84 20.36 14.74
CA PRO A 333 9.75 19.22 14.59
C PRO A 333 9.13 18.05 13.81
N VAL A 334 9.22 18.08 12.48
CA VAL A 334 8.78 16.99 11.56
C VAL A 334 9.31 15.62 11.98
N GLY A 335 10.54 15.57 12.48
CA GLY A 335 11.17 14.34 12.97
C GLY A 335 10.41 13.72 14.14
N ARG A 336 10.00 14.56 15.10
CA ARG A 336 9.26 14.16 16.30
C ARG A 336 7.83 13.77 15.95
N ILE A 337 7.15 14.53 15.10
CA ILE A 337 5.79 14.21 14.64
C ILE A 337 5.77 12.86 13.91
N HIS A 338 6.75 12.57 13.04
CA HIS A 338 6.84 11.24 12.42
C HIS A 338 6.97 10.11 13.45
N ARG A 339 7.77 10.32 14.51
CA ARG A 339 7.91 9.33 15.58
C ARG A 339 6.61 9.16 16.38
N LEU A 340 5.92 10.25 16.71
CA LEU A 340 4.65 10.22 17.42
C LEU A 340 3.56 9.52 16.60
N LEU A 341 3.49 9.78 15.29
CA LEU A 341 2.58 9.09 14.39
C LEU A 341 2.82 7.57 14.36
N ARG A 342 4.09 7.14 14.41
CA ARG A 342 4.43 5.70 14.50
C ARG A 342 4.10 5.11 15.87
N LYS A 343 4.34 5.85 16.96
CA LYS A 343 4.07 5.38 18.33
C LYS A 343 2.57 5.34 18.64
N GLY A 344 1.79 6.24 18.04
CA GLY A 344 0.34 6.34 18.25
C GLY A 344 -0.48 5.24 17.58
N ASN A 345 0.15 4.32 16.83
CA ASN A 345 -0.51 3.21 16.15
C ASN A 345 -1.71 3.63 15.28
N TYR A 346 -1.69 4.86 14.73
CA TYR A 346 -2.77 5.37 13.87
C TYR A 346 -2.86 4.61 12.53
N ALA A 347 -1.73 4.09 12.06
CA ALA A 347 -1.62 3.24 10.87
C ALA A 347 -0.36 2.37 10.96
N GLU A 348 -0.36 1.21 10.30
CA GLU A 348 0.79 0.31 10.24
C GLU A 348 2.03 0.97 9.62
N ARG A 349 1.82 1.82 8.59
CA ARG A 349 2.88 2.58 7.92
C ARG A 349 2.54 4.06 7.87
N VAL A 350 3.51 4.87 8.26
CA VAL A 350 3.46 6.33 8.12
C VAL A 350 4.32 6.73 6.92
N GLY A 351 3.68 7.23 5.86
CA GLY A 351 4.36 7.73 4.66
C GLY A 351 5.28 8.91 4.98
N ALA A 352 6.36 9.10 4.21
CA ALA A 352 7.36 10.13 4.51
C ALA A 352 6.84 11.58 4.42
N GLY A 353 5.81 11.82 3.59
CA GLY A 353 5.15 13.12 3.43
C GLY A 353 4.10 13.43 4.50
N ALA A 354 3.45 12.41 5.07
CA ALA A 354 2.44 12.58 6.12
C ALA A 354 2.91 13.42 7.32
N PRO A 355 4.09 13.17 7.92
CA PRO A 355 4.56 14.01 9.01
C PRO A 355 4.92 15.42 8.56
N VAL A 356 5.29 15.65 7.30
CA VAL A 356 5.57 17.00 6.80
C VAL A 356 4.26 17.79 6.71
N TYR A 357 3.25 17.19 6.08
CA TYR A 357 1.94 17.81 5.91
C TYR A 357 1.27 18.11 7.25
N LEU A 358 1.20 17.11 8.15
CA LEU A 358 0.61 17.31 9.47
C LEU A 358 1.39 18.36 10.28
N THR A 359 2.72 18.38 10.20
CA THR A 359 3.52 19.40 10.89
C THR A 359 3.20 20.80 10.37
N ALA A 360 3.05 20.96 9.05
CA ALA A 360 2.68 22.24 8.45
C ALA A 360 1.29 22.72 8.91
N VAL A 361 0.30 21.82 8.96
CA VAL A 361 -1.05 22.14 9.45
C VAL A 361 -1.03 22.52 10.92
N LEU A 362 -0.30 21.79 11.76
CA LEU A 362 -0.15 22.11 13.18
C LEU A 362 0.56 23.45 13.41
N GLU A 363 1.57 23.75 12.60
CA GLU A 363 2.29 25.04 12.65
C GLU A 363 1.38 26.20 12.23
N TYR A 364 0.57 26.01 11.18
CA TYR A 364 -0.43 26.98 10.75
C TYR A 364 -1.48 27.26 11.83
N LEU A 365 -2.11 26.21 12.39
CA LEU A 365 -3.12 26.38 13.43
C LEU A 365 -2.56 27.05 14.68
N ALA A 366 -1.32 26.72 15.07
CA ALA A 366 -0.66 27.38 16.20
C ALA A 366 -0.38 28.86 15.92
N ALA A 367 0.06 29.19 14.70
CA ALA A 367 0.29 30.58 14.30
C ALA A 367 -1.01 31.40 14.31
N GLU A 368 -2.11 30.85 13.80
CA GLU A 368 -3.42 31.50 13.79
C GLU A 368 -3.91 31.81 15.21
N VAL A 369 -3.82 30.82 16.10
CA VAL A 369 -4.19 31.00 17.51
C VAL A 369 -3.30 32.05 18.20
N PHE A 370 -1.99 32.05 17.96
CA PHE A 370 -1.08 33.04 18.54
C PHE A 370 -1.31 34.46 18.03
N GLU A 371 -1.68 34.62 16.77
CA GLU A 371 -2.02 35.93 16.19
C GLU A 371 -3.24 36.54 16.92
N LEU A 372 -4.32 35.76 17.07
CA LEU A 372 -5.54 36.20 17.73
C LEU A 372 -5.34 36.46 19.24
N GLU A 373 -4.57 35.60 19.92
CA GLU A 373 -4.23 35.78 21.33
C GLU A 373 -3.31 36.97 21.58
N GLY A 374 -2.37 37.23 20.67
CA GLY A 374 -1.53 38.42 20.69
C GLY A 374 -2.36 39.68 20.58
N ASN A 375 -3.35 39.69 19.68
CA ASN A 375 -4.32 40.78 19.55
C ASN A 375 -5.16 40.96 20.82
N ALA A 376 -5.69 39.87 21.40
CA ALA A 376 -6.45 39.92 22.64
C ALA A 376 -5.60 40.44 23.83
N ALA A 377 -4.32 40.03 23.92
CA ALA A 377 -3.40 40.52 24.93
C ALA A 377 -3.14 42.03 24.78
N ARG A 378 -2.91 42.47 23.54
CA ARG A 378 -2.69 43.89 23.22
C ARG A 378 -3.91 44.75 23.54
N VAL A 379 -5.13 44.29 23.25
CA VAL A 379 -6.38 44.96 23.64
C VAL A 379 -6.47 45.13 25.16
N ASN A 380 -6.06 44.10 25.91
CA ASN A 380 -5.99 44.16 27.37
C ASN A 380 -4.76 44.93 27.90
N LYS A 381 -3.99 45.59 27.04
CA LYS A 381 -2.76 46.33 27.37
C LYS A 381 -1.73 45.46 28.10
N LYS A 382 -1.64 44.18 27.74
CA LYS A 382 -0.66 43.23 28.27
C LYS A 382 0.28 42.78 27.14
N THR A 383 1.55 42.60 27.47
CA THR A 383 2.57 42.06 26.56
C THR A 383 2.72 40.55 26.66
N ARG A 384 2.22 39.94 27.73
CA ARG A 384 2.27 38.50 27.98
C ARG A 384 0.91 37.86 27.71
N ILE A 385 0.90 36.81 26.92
CA ILE A 385 -0.28 35.96 26.68
C ILE A 385 -0.56 35.13 27.94
N ILE A 386 -1.82 35.10 28.37
CA ILE A 386 -2.31 34.31 29.52
C ILE A 386 -3.55 33.51 29.08
N PRO A 387 -4.00 32.47 29.83
CA PRO A 387 -5.14 31.63 29.43
C PRO A 387 -6.44 32.40 29.16
N ARG A 388 -6.63 33.57 29.77
CA ARG A 388 -7.76 34.46 29.45
C ARG A 388 -7.74 34.95 27.99
N HIS A 389 -6.56 35.26 27.44
CA HIS A 389 -6.42 35.71 26.06
C HIS A 389 -6.71 34.57 25.07
N LEU A 390 -6.21 33.37 25.37
CA LEU A 390 -6.57 32.08 24.75
C LEU A 390 -8.09 31.96 24.60
N GLN A 391 -8.82 32.07 25.73
CA GLN A 391 -10.28 31.91 25.76
C GLN A 391 -11.00 32.99 24.95
N LEU A 392 -10.58 34.25 25.08
CA LEU A 392 -11.20 35.35 24.35
C LEU A 392 -10.98 35.23 22.84
N ALA A 393 -9.77 34.85 22.41
CA ALA A 393 -9.45 34.63 21.00
C ALA A 393 -10.28 33.49 20.41
N ILE A 394 -10.22 32.31 21.05
CA ILE A 394 -10.89 31.09 20.54
C ILE A 394 -12.40 31.23 20.53
N ARG A 395 -13.02 31.85 21.55
CA ARG A 395 -14.50 31.91 21.65
C ARG A 395 -15.12 33.02 20.81
N ASN A 396 -14.36 34.05 20.44
CA ASN A 396 -14.83 35.11 19.55
C ASN A 396 -14.64 34.73 18.07
N ASP A 397 -13.76 33.79 17.76
CA ASP A 397 -13.59 33.27 16.40
C ASP A 397 -14.53 32.09 16.14
N GLU A 398 -15.29 32.14 15.04
CA GLU A 398 -16.33 31.14 14.75
C GLU A 398 -15.72 29.75 14.45
N GLU A 399 -14.64 29.71 13.66
CA GLU A 399 -14.02 28.47 13.21
C GLU A 399 -13.30 27.76 14.35
N LEU A 400 -12.53 28.51 15.16
CA LEU A 400 -11.83 27.99 16.33
C LEU A 400 -12.79 27.60 17.45
N ASN A 401 -13.87 28.37 17.67
CA ASN A 401 -14.89 28.01 18.65
C ASN A 401 -15.56 26.69 18.30
N LYS A 402 -15.82 26.46 17.00
CA LYS A 402 -16.36 25.19 16.49
C LYS A 402 -15.36 24.05 16.65
N LEU A 403 -14.11 24.27 16.23
CA LEU A 403 -13.02 23.29 16.34
C LEU A 403 -12.77 22.86 17.80
N LEU A 404 -12.90 23.80 18.75
CA LEU A 404 -12.62 23.61 20.18
C LEU A 404 -13.89 23.66 21.05
N SER A 405 -15.04 23.29 20.48
CA SER A 405 -16.34 23.32 21.17
C SER A 405 -16.38 22.45 22.43
N GLY A 406 -15.72 21.29 22.42
CA GLY A 406 -15.63 20.37 23.56
C GLY A 406 -14.42 20.58 24.49
N VAL A 407 -13.62 21.63 24.29
CA VAL A 407 -12.37 21.84 25.04
C VAL A 407 -12.55 22.87 26.16
N THR A 408 -12.13 22.55 27.37
CA THR A 408 -12.08 23.49 28.50
C THR A 408 -10.69 24.10 28.65
N ILE A 409 -10.60 25.42 28.57
CA ILE A 409 -9.34 26.15 28.80
C ILE A 409 -9.25 26.49 30.29
N ALA A 410 -8.34 25.83 31.00
CA ALA A 410 -8.09 26.12 32.41
C ALA A 410 -7.69 27.59 32.59
N GLN A 411 -8.26 28.27 33.60
CA GLN A 411 -8.05 29.69 33.89
C GLN A 411 -8.49 30.66 32.76
N GLY A 412 -9.28 30.20 31.79
CA GLY A 412 -9.76 31.03 30.68
C GLY A 412 -10.96 31.94 31.02
N GLY A 413 -11.79 31.54 31.98
CA GLY A 413 -13.08 32.18 32.26
C GLY A 413 -14.07 32.04 31.11
N VAL A 414 -15.05 32.95 31.03
CA VAL A 414 -16.11 32.95 29.99
C VAL A 414 -16.16 34.27 29.24
N LEU A 415 -16.72 34.29 28.02
CA LEU A 415 -16.97 35.55 27.32
C LEU A 415 -17.92 36.43 28.13
N PRO A 416 -17.64 37.74 28.29
CA PRO A 416 -18.57 38.66 28.94
C PRO A 416 -19.87 38.70 28.14
N ASN A 417 -20.95 38.19 28.72
CA ASN A 417 -22.27 38.24 28.12
C ASN A 417 -23.33 38.31 29.23
N ILE A 418 -24.25 39.26 29.13
CA ILE A 418 -25.39 39.39 30.03
C ILE A 418 -26.64 39.31 29.16
N GLN A 419 -27.50 38.31 29.44
CA GLN A 419 -28.76 38.16 28.72
C GLN A 419 -29.62 39.42 28.90
N ALA A 420 -30.24 39.90 27.82
CA ALA A 420 -30.95 41.18 27.82
C ALA A 420 -32.05 41.27 28.90
N VAL A 421 -32.66 40.14 29.26
CA VAL A 421 -33.67 40.02 30.33
C VAL A 421 -33.13 40.38 31.73
N LEU A 422 -31.82 40.23 31.95
CA LEU A 422 -31.16 40.51 33.23
C LEU A 422 -30.70 41.97 33.34
N LEU A 423 -30.81 42.76 32.26
CA LEU A 423 -30.41 44.17 32.29
C LEU A 423 -31.45 44.99 33.07
N PRO A 424 -31.01 46.01 33.84
CA PRO A 424 -31.94 46.94 34.46
C PRO A 424 -32.85 47.57 33.41
N LYS A 425 -34.15 47.71 33.71
CA LYS A 425 -35.07 48.46 32.84
C LYS A 425 -34.51 49.86 32.63
N LYS A 426 -34.23 50.22 31.37
CA LYS A 426 -33.85 51.61 31.01
C LYS A 426 -34.96 52.53 31.48
N ARG A 427 -34.68 53.41 32.45
CA ARG A 427 -35.51 54.60 32.68
C ARG A 427 -35.27 55.53 31.49
N GLU A 428 -36.34 55.98 30.84
CA GLU A 428 -36.25 57.03 29.82
C GLU A 428 -35.50 58.22 30.43
N LYS A 429 -34.43 58.65 29.77
CA LYS A 429 -33.77 59.91 30.13
C LYS A 429 -34.82 60.99 29.95
N LYS A 430 -35.20 61.69 31.03
CA LYS A 430 -35.95 62.94 30.91
C LYS A 430 -35.17 63.86 29.98
N ALA A 431 -35.86 64.31 28.93
CA ALA A 431 -35.34 65.17 27.88
C ALA A 431 -34.71 66.45 28.45
#